data_AF-A0AAP2ZM06-F1
#
_entry.id   AF-A0AAP2ZM06-F1
#
_cell.length_a   1.000
_cell.length_b   1.000
_cell.length_c   1.000
_cell.angle_alpha   90.00
_cell.angle_beta   90.00
_cell.angle_gamma   90.00
#
_symmetry.space_group_name_H-M   'P 1'
#
loop_
_entity.id
_entity.type
_entity.pdbx_description
1 polymer ?
#
loop_
_entity_poly.entity_id
_entity_poly.type
_entity_poly.pdbx_seq_one_letter_code
_entity_poly.pdbx_strand_id
1 'polypeptide(L)' 'MNKKQKIIKKIAKRAKARLNKVDPVTIGSPAKSGYISKADRAKMAASEAATEQVEGQQDTPSIEE' A
#
# COMPACT_ATOMS: atom_id res chain seq x y z
N MET A 1 -22.58 -4.55 31.90
CA MET A 1 -21.48 -4.66 30.92
C MET A 1 -20.34 -3.72 31.30
N ASN A 2 -19.12 -4.25 31.44
CA ASN A 2 -17.93 -3.48 31.82
C ASN A 2 -17.63 -2.37 30.79
N LYS A 3 -17.10 -1.23 31.22
CA LYS A 3 -16.72 -0.10 30.34
C LYS A 3 -15.78 -0.55 29.21
N LYS A 4 -14.81 -1.43 29.50
CA LYS A 4 -13.90 -2.00 28.49
C LYS A 4 -14.66 -2.75 27.40
N GLN A 5 -15.60 -3.60 27.79
CA GLN A 5 -16.44 -4.36 26.84
C GLN A 5 -17.31 -3.42 25.98
N LYS A 6 -17.82 -2.31 26.54
CA LYS A 6 -18.58 -1.31 25.77
C LYS A 6 -17.73 -0.67 24.67
N ILE A 7 -16.48 -0.33 24.98
CA ILE A 7 -15.55 0.24 24.01
C ILE A 7 -15.23 -0.76 22.91
N ILE A 8 -14.88 -2.01 23.27
CA ILE A 8 -14.56 -3.06 22.30
C ILE A 8 -15.72 -3.28 21.32
N LYS A 9 -16.96 -3.40 21.82
CA LYS A 9 -18.14 -3.57 20.95
C LYS A 9 -18.36 -2.38 20.02
N LYS A 10 -18.13 -1.15 20.50
CA LYS A 10 -18.24 0.06 19.66
C LYS A 10 -17.16 0.10 18.56
N ILE A 11 -15.92 -0.27 18.89
CA ILE A 11 -14.81 -0.35 17.93
C ILE A 11 -15.11 -1.41 16.88
N ALA A 12 -15.51 -2.62 17.28
CA ALA A 12 -15.87 -3.70 16.37
C ALA A 12 -17.01 -3.30 15.43
N LYS A 13 -18.07 -2.67 15.96
CA LYS A 13 -19.18 -2.15 15.15
C LYS A 13 -18.71 -1.12 14.13
N ARG A 14 -17.85 -0.19 14.52
CA ARG A 14 -17.29 0.85 13.64
C ARG A 14 -16.38 0.25 12.56
N ALA A 15 -15.56 -0.75 12.88
CA ALA A 15 -14.70 -1.44 11.94
C ALA A 15 -15.51 -2.16 10.85
N LYS A 16 -16.54 -2.92 11.25
CA LYS A 16 -17.45 -3.60 10.31
C LYS A 16 -18.16 -2.60 9.39
N ALA A 17 -18.67 -1.50 9.96
CA ALA A 17 -19.33 -0.46 9.19
C ALA A 17 -18.39 0.27 8.21
N ARG A 18 -17.10 0.44 8.55
CA ARG A 18 -16.10 0.98 7.63
C ARG A 18 -15.91 0.05 6.44
N LEU A 19 -15.69 -1.24 6.67
CA LEU A 19 -15.50 -2.24 5.60
C LEU A 19 -16.71 -2.31 4.66
N ASN A 20 -17.93 -2.25 5.19
CA ASN A 20 -19.14 -2.26 4.36
C ASN A 20 -19.31 -1.00 3.47
N LYS A 21 -18.61 0.10 3.78
CA LYS A 21 -18.66 1.35 3.01
C LYS A 21 -17.54 1.48 1.99
N VAL A 22 -16.55 0.58 2.01
CA VAL A 22 -15.45 0.63 1.04
C VAL A 22 -15.95 -0.05 -0.23
N ASP A 23 -15.95 0.68 -1.34
CA ASP A 23 -16.25 0.09 -2.65
C ASP A 23 -15.18 -0.96 -2.97
N PRO A 24 -15.55 -2.16 -3.45
CA PRO A 24 -14.60 -3.26 -3.66
C PRO A 24 -13.50 -2.90 -4.67
N VAL A 25 -13.75 -1.94 -5.57
CA VAL A 25 -12.77 -1.39 -6.53
C VAL A 25 -11.65 -0.60 -5.85
N THR A 26 -11.90 -0.06 -4.66
CA THR A 26 -10.93 0.74 -3.89
C THR A 26 -10.11 -0.09 -2.90
N ILE A 27 -10.47 -1.36 -2.71
CA ILE A 27 -9.74 -2.28 -1.82
C ILE A 27 -8.47 -2.74 -2.56
N GLY A 28 -7.32 -2.17 -2.19
CA GLY A 28 -6.03 -2.47 -2.83
C GLY A 28 -5.62 -1.49 -3.93
N SER A 29 -6.45 -0.51 -4.25
CA SER A 29 -6.01 0.63 -5.05
C SER A 29 -5.02 1.45 -4.21
N PRO A 30 -3.83 1.82 -4.75
CA PRO A 30 -2.92 2.70 -4.04
C PRO A 30 -3.70 3.96 -3.66
N ALA A 31 -3.61 4.37 -2.39
CA ALA A 31 -4.28 5.56 -1.92
C ALA A 31 -4.00 6.69 -2.92
N LYS A 32 -5.07 7.24 -3.52
CA LYS A 32 -5.02 8.22 -4.60
C LYS A 32 -3.93 9.23 -4.24
N SER A 33 -2.82 9.22 -4.99
CA SER A 33 -1.67 10.04 -4.64
C SER A 33 -2.19 11.46 -4.54
N GLY A 34 -2.14 12.02 -3.33
CA GLY A 34 -2.44 13.43 -3.15
C GLY A 34 -1.44 14.24 -3.98
N TYR A 35 -1.63 15.56 -4.01
CA TYR A 35 -0.54 16.43 -4.46
C TYR A 35 0.66 16.25 -3.51
N ILE A 36 1.61 15.42 -3.94
CA ILE A 36 2.89 15.22 -3.31
C ILE A 36 3.79 16.39 -3.73
N SER A 37 4.53 16.97 -2.78
CA SER A 37 5.41 18.10 -3.07
C SER A 37 6.47 17.74 -4.12
N LYS A 38 7.02 18.74 -4.84
CA LYS A 38 8.08 18.49 -5.83
C LYS A 38 9.29 17.77 -5.22
N ALA A 39 9.60 18.07 -3.95
CA ALA A 39 10.71 17.44 -3.22
C ALA A 39 10.44 15.96 -2.93
N ASP A 40 9.22 15.61 -2.55
CA ASP A 40 8.86 14.24 -2.22
C ASP A 40 8.78 13.37 -3.49
N ARG A 41 8.36 13.93 -4.63
CA ARG A 41 8.42 13.25 -5.93
C ARG A 41 9.86 12.94 -6.35
N ALA A 42 10.79 13.87 -6.12
CA ALA A 42 12.21 13.66 -6.44
C ALA A 42 12.84 12.55 -5.58
N LYS A 43 12.45 12.45 -4.29
CA LYS A 43 12.91 11.37 -3.40
C LYS A 43 12.39 10.00 -3.82
N MET A 44 11.10 9.90 -4.19
CA MET A 44 10.51 8.65 -4.66
C MET A 44 11.15 8.18 -5.97
N ALA A 45 11.34 9.07 -6.94
CA ALA A 45 12.01 8.74 -8.20
C ALA A 45 13.48 8.29 -8.01
N ALA A 46 14.21 8.90 -7.07
CA ALA A 46 15.56 8.48 -6.73
C ALA A 46 15.59 7.10 -6.04
N SER A 47 14.59 6.80 -5.20
CA SER A 47 14.43 5.49 -4.57
C SER A 47 14.01 4.40 -5.57
N GLU A 48 13.13 4.71 -6.52
CA GLU A 48 12.69 3.79 -7.59
C GLU A 48 13.84 3.45 -8.55
N ALA A 49 14.64 4.45 -8.96
CA ALA A 49 15.82 4.22 -9.79
C ALA A 49 16.92 3.39 -9.09
N ALA A 50 17.00 3.46 -7.75
CA ALA A 50 17.92 2.65 -6.98
C ALA A 50 17.48 1.18 -6.87
N THR A 51 16.17 0.91 -6.91
CA THR A 51 15.63 -0.46 -6.89
C THR A 51 15.74 -1.17 -8.24
N GLU A 52 15.57 -0.46 -9.36
CA GLU A 52 15.65 -1.06 -10.71
C GLU A 52 17.08 -1.51 -11.09
N GLN A 53 18.12 -0.89 -10.52
CA GLN A 53 19.51 -1.29 -10.74
C GLN A 53 19.89 -2.63 -10.08
N VAL A 54 19.06 -3.16 -9.18
CA VAL A 54 19.33 -4.43 -8.48
C VAL A 54 18.68 -5.63 -9.17
N GLU A 55 17.58 -5.44 -9.91
CA GLU A 55 16.86 -6.54 -10.58
C GLU A 55 17.32 -6.82 -12.02
N GLY A 56 18.08 -5.92 -12.67
CA GLY A 56 18.52 -6.06 -14.06
C GLY A 56 19.73 -6.99 -14.32
N GLN A 57 20.29 -7.67 -13.31
CA GLN A 57 21.53 -8.46 -13.45
C GLN A 57 21.31 -9.98 -13.46
N GLN A 58 20.08 -10.49 -13.38
CA GLN A 58 19.81 -11.93 -13.31
C GLN A 58 18.79 -12.38 -14.34
N ASP A 59 19.14 -12.37 -15.62
CA ASP A 59 18.49 -13.22 -16.64
C ASP A 59 19.40 -13.38 -17.87
N THR A 60 20.39 -14.27 -17.75
CA THR A 60 20.96 -14.98 -18.91
C THR A 60 21.10 -16.47 -18.56
N PRO A 61 20.18 -17.35 -18.98
CA PRO A 61 20.51 -18.74 -19.16
C PRO A 61 20.94 -18.96 -20.61
N SER A 62 22.26 -19.13 -20.73
CA SER A 62 22.98 -19.82 -21.80
C SER A 62 22.25 -21.07 -22.30
N ILE A 63 21.98 -21.12 -23.61
CA ILE A 63 21.81 -22.34 -24.40
C ILE A 63 22.53 -22.07 -25.73
N GLU A 64 23.73 -22.65 -25.86
CA GLU A 64 24.42 -22.83 -27.14
C GLU A 64 24.18 -24.27 -27.62
N GLU A 65 24.21 -24.41 -28.94
CA GLU A 65 23.74 -25.48 -29.83
C GLU A 65 24.48 -26.83 -29.70
#